data_AF-A0A7X7IDN9-F1
#
_entry.id   AF-A0A7X7IDN9-F1
#
_cell.length_a   1.000
_cell.length_b   1.000
_cell.length_c   1.000
_cell.angle_alpha   90.00
_cell.angle_beta   90.00
_cell.angle_gamma   90.00
#
_symmetry.space_group_name_H-M   'P 1'
#
loop_
_entity.id
_entity.type
_entity.pdbx_description
1 polymer ?
#
loop_
_entity_poly.entity_id
_entity_poly.type
_entity_poly.pdbx_seq_one_letter_code
_entity_poly.pdbx_strand_id
1 'polypeptide(L)'
;MSQLKKTTTSDLVMGVLLIAFGIFLIVESLGMKVYNTFLDAPGFFPLILGIIFIVFGLVMLVGALRGGSIEAAKDTFTKAAL
;
A
#
# COMPACT_ATOMS: atom_id res chain seq x y z
N MET A 1 3.38 -26.69 -11.42
CA MET A 1 4.27 -25.63 -10.89
C MET A 1 3.62 -25.01 -9.67
N SER A 2 3.97 -25.48 -8.47
CA SER A 2 3.50 -24.88 -7.21
C SER A 2 4.43 -23.74 -6.83
N GLN A 3 4.21 -22.57 -7.44
CA GLN A 3 4.88 -21.32 -7.08
C GLN A 3 4.28 -20.81 -5.76
N LEU A 4 4.56 -21.48 -4.64
CA LEU A 4 4.37 -20.90 -3.31
C LEU A 4 5.37 -19.75 -3.21
N LYS A 5 4.99 -18.59 -3.76
CA LYS A 5 5.78 -17.37 -3.79
C LYS A 5 6.05 -17.00 -2.33
N LYS A 6 7.29 -17.24 -1.87
CA LYS A 6 7.80 -16.70 -0.62
C LYS A 6 7.65 -15.19 -0.73
N THR A 7 6.67 -14.65 -0.03
CA THR A 7 6.51 -13.21 0.09
C THR A 7 7.75 -12.67 0.79
N THR A 8 8.37 -11.67 0.19
CA THR A 8 9.63 -11.10 0.64
C THR A 8 9.38 -9.95 1.62
N THR A 9 10.36 -9.65 2.48
CA THR A 9 10.31 -8.49 3.38
C THR A 9 9.94 -7.19 2.64
N SER A 10 10.36 -7.05 1.38
CA SER A 10 10.02 -5.93 0.51
C SER A 10 8.52 -5.82 0.21
N ASP A 11 7.79 -6.94 0.10
CA ASP A 11 6.35 -6.92 -0.12
C ASP A 11 5.60 -6.32 1.08
N LEU A 12 6.10 -6.59 2.29
CA LEU A 12 5.54 -6.05 3.53
C LEU A 12 5.79 -4.54 3.65
N VAL A 13 7.03 -4.10 3.39
CA VAL A 13 7.40 -2.67 3.41
C VAL A 13 6.62 -1.91 2.33
N MET A 14 6.55 -2.44 1.11
CA MET A 14 5.82 -1.81 0.02
C MET A 14 4.32 -1.74 0.28
N GLY A 15 3.74 -2.78 0.90
CA GLY A 15 2.34 -2.77 1.31
C GLY A 15 2.02 -1.64 2.30
N VAL A 16 2.88 -1.43 3.31
CA VAL A 16 2.73 -0.31 4.26
C VAL A 16 2.87 1.05 3.56
N LEU A 17 3.88 1.21 2.70
CA LEU A 17 4.11 2.46 1.97
C LEU A 17 2.93 2.79 1.05
N LEU A 18 2.42 1.81 0.30
CA LEU A 18 1.25 2.00 -0.57
C LEU A 18 0.03 2.48 0.21
N ILE A 19 -0.24 1.92 1.39
CA ILE A 19 -1.34 2.38 2.24
C ILE A 19 -1.10 3.81 2.72
N ALA A 20 0.10 4.12 3.21
CA ALA A 20 0.42 5.46 3.70
C ALA A 20 0.29 6.52 2.60
N PHE A 21 0.84 6.27 1.41
CA PHE A 21 0.70 7.17 0.26
C PHE A 21 -0.74 7.25 -0.25
N GLY A 22 -1.48 6.13 -0.23
CA GLY A 22 -2.89 6.11 -0.60
C GLY A 22 -3.75 6.98 0.31
N ILE A 23 -3.55 6.88 1.63
CA ILE A 23 -4.22 7.75 2.62
C ILE A 23 -3.84 9.22 2.39
N PHE A 24 -2.55 9.52 2.19
CA PHE A 24 -2.09 10.87 1.90
C PHE A 24 -2.77 11.45 0.66
N LEU A 25 -2.84 10.69 -0.44
CA LEU A 25 -3.52 11.12 -1.67
C LEU A 25 -5.01 11.39 -1.47
N ILE A 26 -5.69 10.59 -0.65
CA ILE A 26 -7.10 10.81 -0.33
C ILE A 26 -7.27 12.11 0.46
N VAL A 27 -6.42 12.37 1.46
CA VAL A 27 -6.50 13.60 2.26
C VAL A 27 -6.27 14.83 1.39
N GLU A 28 -5.22 14.83 0.56
CA GLU A 28 -4.92 15.92 -0.38
C GLU A 28 -6.05 16.11 -1.40
N SER A 29 -6.60 15.01 -1.92
CA SER A 29 -7.75 15.02 -2.84
C SER A 29 -8.97 15.70 -2.24
N LEU A 30 -9.32 15.38 -0.99
CA LEU A 30 -10.47 15.94 -0.28
C LEU A 30 -10.26 17.43 0.06
N GLY A 31 -9.01 17.88 0.15
CA GLY A 31 -8.66 19.30 0.34
C GLY A 31 -8.84 20.16 -0.92
N MET A 32 -9.06 19.56 -2.10
CA MET A 32 -9.19 20.30 -3.35
C MET A 32 -10.58 20.91 -3.52
N LYS A 33 -10.63 22.14 -4.03
CA LYS A 33 -11.89 22.86 -4.24
C LYS A 33 -12.77 22.16 -5.29
N VAL A 34 -14.03 21.90 -4.91
CA VAL A 34 -15.09 21.44 -5.82
C VAL A 34 -15.81 22.66 -6.37
N TYR A 35 -15.81 22.85 -7.69
CA TYR A 35 -16.40 24.03 -8.32
C TYR A 35 -17.88 23.85 -8.67
N ASN A 36 -18.27 22.73 -9.28
CA ASN A 36 -19.65 22.49 -9.72
C ASN A 36 -20.12 21.07 -9.38
N THR A 37 -19.35 20.05 -9.78
CA THR A 37 -19.71 18.63 -9.61
C THR A 37 -18.54 17.87 -8.99
N PHE A 38 -18.83 16.82 -8.21
CA PHE A 38 -17.81 15.93 -7.65
C PHE A 38 -16.93 15.25 -8.72
N LEU A 39 -17.48 14.99 -9.90
CA LEU A 39 -16.75 14.42 -11.05
C LEU A 39 -15.81 15.43 -11.73
N ASP A 40 -16.13 16.72 -11.65
CA ASP A 40 -15.30 17.81 -12.20
C ASP A 40 -14.27 18.31 -11.18
N ALA A 41 -14.31 17.77 -9.95
CA ALA A 41 -13.36 18.13 -8.92
C ALA A 41 -11.97 17.62 -9.31
N PRO A 42 -10.92 18.46 -9.28
CA PRO A 42 -9.55 18.01 -9.55
C PRO A 42 -9.08 16.93 -8.56
N GLY A 43 -9.73 16.83 -7.39
CA GLY A 43 -9.51 15.78 -6.40
C GLY A 43 -10.04 14.40 -6.78
N PHE A 44 -10.97 14.28 -7.74
CA PHE A 44 -11.65 13.00 -8.03
C PHE A 44 -10.68 11.90 -8.49
N PHE A 45 -9.77 12.22 -9.40
CA PHE A 45 -8.76 11.26 -9.87
C PHE A 45 -7.78 10.82 -8.76
N PRO A 46 -7.14 11.74 -8.01
CA PRO A 46 -6.28 11.35 -6.89
C PRO A 46 -7.03 10.56 -5.80
N LEU A 47 -8.33 10.79 -5.60
CA LEU A 47 -9.16 9.98 -4.69
C LEU A 47 -9.18 8.51 -5.11
N ILE A 48 -9.51 8.25 -6.38
CA ILE A 48 -9.57 6.89 -6.94
C ILE A 48 -8.20 6.24 -6.87
N LEU A 49 -7.14 6.97 -7.23
CA LEU A 49 -5.77 6.47 -7.17
C LEU A 49 -5.37 6.08 -5.75
N GLY A 50 -5.72 6.90 -4.75
CA GLY A 50 -5.46 6.60 -3.35
C GLY A 50 -6.20 5.35 -2.86
N ILE A 51 -7.47 5.15 -3.28
CA ILE A 51 -8.24 3.94 -2.99
C ILE A 51 -7.55 2.71 -3.59
N ILE A 52 -7.10 2.78 -4.85
CA ILE A 52 -6.40 1.68 -5.52
C ILE A 52 -5.10 1.32 -4.78
N PHE A 53 -4.34 2.33 -4.33
CA PHE A 53 -3.11 2.12 -3.57
C PHE A 53 -3.38 1.42 -2.24
N ILE A 54 -4.44 1.80 -1.52
CA ILE A 54 -4.83 1.11 -0.29
C ILE A 54 -5.21 -0.35 -0.58
N VAL A 55 -5.99 -0.62 -1.63
CA VAL A 55 -6.40 -1.98 -1.99
C VAL A 55 -5.18 -2.85 -2.33
N PHE A 56 -4.25 -2.36 -3.15
CA PHE A 56 -3.04 -3.11 -3.47
C PHE A 56 -2.13 -3.28 -2.26
N GLY A 57 -1.97 -2.26 -1.42
CA GLY A 57 -1.21 -2.37 -0.19
C GLY A 57 -1.79 -3.41 0.76
N LEU A 58 -3.12 -3.48 0.89
CA LEU A 58 -3.81 -4.52 1.66
C LEU A 58 -3.61 -5.91 1.08
N VAL A 59 -3.72 -6.09 -0.24
CA VAL A 59 -3.47 -7.39 -0.89
C VAL A 59 -2.03 -7.85 -0.65
N MET A 60 -1.06 -6.94 -0.76
CA MET A 60 0.35 -7.24 -0.49
C MET A 60 0.59 -7.59 0.98
N LEU A 61 0.00 -6.84 1.91
CA LEU A 61 0.07 -7.14 3.33
C LEU A 61 -0.55 -8.49 3.65
N VAL A 62 -1.77 -8.78 3.18
CA VAL A 62 -2.44 -10.07 3.40
C VAL A 62 -1.62 -11.21 2.81
N GLY A 63 -1.02 -11.01 1.62
CA GLY A 63 -0.08 -11.95 1.03
C GLY A 63 1.13 -12.18 1.94
N ALA A 64 1.77 -11.12 2.42
CA ALA A 64 2.94 -11.17 3.29
C ALA A 64 2.64 -11.83 4.65
N LEU A 65 1.48 -11.54 5.24
CA LEU A 65 1.01 -12.16 6.48
C LEU A 65 0.78 -13.67 6.30
N ARG A 66 0.14 -14.07 5.19
CA ARG A 66 -0.14 -15.49 4.88
C ARG A 66 1.11 -16.26 4.43
N GLY A 67 2.09 -15.58 3.85
CA GLY A 67 3.32 -16.16 3.32
C GLY A 67 4.48 -16.29 4.31
N GLY A 68 4.27 -15.97 5.60
CA GLY A 68 5.32 -16.06 6.63
C GLY A 68 6.37 -14.94 6.54
N SER A 69 6.06 -13.84 5.85
CA SER A 69 7.00 -12.73 5.60
C SER A 69 7.39 -11.97 6.86
N ILE A 70 6.57 -12.00 7.94
CA ILE A 70 6.93 -11.38 9.21
C ILE A 70 8.17 -12.04 9.83
N GLU A 71 8.26 -13.38 9.77
CA GLU A 71 9.41 -14.15 10.27
C GLU A 71 10.67 -13.80 9.47
N ALA A 72 10.54 -13.72 8.14
CA ALA A 72 11.62 -13.37 7.21
C ALA A 72 12.07 -11.90 7.36
N ALA A 73 11.15 -10.99 7.69
CA ALA A 73 11.46 -9.60 7.97
C ALA A 73 12.34 -9.48 9.22
N LYS A 74 11.96 -10.14 10.33
CA LYS A 74 12.75 -10.13 11.57
C LYS A 74 14.18 -10.65 11.36
N ASP A 75 14.35 -11.71 10.59
CA ASP A 75 15.67 -12.29 10.31
C ASP A 75 16.53 -11.37 9.42
N THR A 76 15.90 -10.71 8.43
CA THR A 76 16.57 -9.73 7.55
C THR A 76 17.04 -8.49 8.32
N PHE A 77 16.18 -7.92 9.17
CA PHE A 77 16.54 -6.74 9.96
C PHE A 77 17.58 -7.06 11.04
N THR A 78 17.59 -8.28 11.59
CA THR A 78 18.59 -8.70 12.58
C THR A 78 19.96 -8.95 11.94
N LYS A 79 20.02 -9.62 10.78
CA LYS A 79 21.28 -9.80 10.03
C LYS A 79 21.88 -8.50 9.51
N ALA A 80 21.07 -7.50 9.21
CA ALA A 80 21.55 -6.19 8.78
C ALA A 80 22.10 -5.33 9.94
N ALA A 81 21.77 -5.68 11.18
CA ALA A 81 22.22 -4.96 12.38
C ALA A 81 23.48 -5.56 13.04
N LEU A 82 23.96 -6.71 12.54
CA LEU A 82 25.15 -7.45 13.01
C LEU A 82 26.28 -7.33 11.97
#